data_AF-A0A392P6R3-F1
#
_entry.id   AF-A0A392P6R3-F1
#
_cell.length_a   1.000
_cell.length_b   1.000
_cell.length_c   1.000
_cell.angle_alpha   90.00
_cell.angle_beta   90.00
_cell.angle_gamma   90.00
#
_symmetry.space_group_name_H-M   'P 1'
#
loop_
_entity.id
_entity.type
_entity.pdbx_description
1 polymer ?
#
loop_
_entity_poly.entity_id
_entity_poly.type
_entity_poly.pdbx_seq_one_letter_code
_entity_poly.pdbx_strand_id
1 'polypeptide(L)'
;MLPPEIVGEKMEPERLYDSSKSGGVTSWEPAGAQKWLEVLNPTEFFADIVVEYEYLECTGPAIQALVMFKELYPDHRKEEIENFIVNAVRFIEETQKDDGSWYGSWGICFIYGSFFALSGLAAAGKTYTNCAAIRKAVEFLLKIQREDGGWGESYLSCPKE
;
A
#
# COMPACT_ATOMS: atom_id res chain seq x y z
N MET A 1 8.24 -14.98 24.29
CA MET A 1 9.30 -14.93 23.26
C MET A 1 9.69 -16.36 22.92
N LEU A 2 9.83 -16.68 21.63
CA LEU A 2 10.30 -18.00 21.21
C LEU A 2 11.78 -18.21 21.60
N PRO A 3 12.22 -19.44 21.90
CA PRO A 3 13.59 -19.72 22.30
C PRO A 3 14.60 -19.39 21.17
N PRO A 4 15.76 -18.77 21.47
CA PRO A 4 16.79 -18.43 20.48
C PRO A 4 17.31 -19.62 19.69
N GLU A 5 17.23 -20.84 20.24
CA GLU A 5 17.61 -22.08 19.56
C GLU A 5 16.71 -22.37 18.34
N ILE A 6 15.51 -21.79 18.29
CA ILE A 6 14.55 -21.93 17.20
C ILE A 6 14.67 -20.78 16.19
N VAL A 7 14.94 -19.56 16.65
CA VAL A 7 14.86 -18.33 15.82
C VAL A 7 16.21 -17.71 15.46
N GLY A 8 17.32 -18.24 15.98
CA GLY A 8 18.66 -17.70 15.76
C GLY A 8 18.99 -16.49 16.66
N GLU A 9 20.18 -15.94 16.49
CA GLU A 9 20.58 -14.73 17.22
C GLU A 9 19.66 -13.56 16.88
N LYS A 10 19.32 -12.79 17.91
CA LYS A 10 18.53 -11.58 17.75
C LYS A 10 19.31 -10.64 16.83
N MET A 11 18.78 -10.41 15.63
CA MET A 11 19.34 -9.45 14.70
C MET A 11 19.45 -8.09 15.40
N GLU A 12 20.62 -7.46 15.35
CA GLU A 12 20.78 -6.09 15.84
C GLU A 12 19.71 -5.22 15.16
N PRO A 13 19.13 -4.22 15.86
CA PRO A 13 18.18 -3.30 15.26
C PRO A 13 18.89 -2.43 14.21
N GLU A 14 19.22 -3.02 13.08
CA GLU A 14 19.72 -2.35 11.91
C GLU A 14 18.50 -1.94 11.09
N ARG A 15 18.10 -0.69 11.32
CA ARG A 15 17.41 0.16 10.33
C ARG A 15 16.06 -0.30 9.80
N LEU A 16 15.09 -0.48 10.69
CA LEU A 16 13.69 -0.26 10.33
C LEU A 16 13.36 1.24 10.07
N TYR A 17 14.37 2.14 10.04
CA TYR A 17 14.21 3.60 9.95
C TYR A 17 14.27 4.12 8.51
N ASP A 18 14.58 3.26 7.54
CA ASP A 18 14.54 3.63 6.12
C ASP A 18 13.10 3.50 5.58
N SER A 19 12.10 3.85 6.41
CA SER A 19 10.75 4.10 5.92
C SER A 19 10.81 5.30 4.97
N SER A 20 10.21 5.17 3.81
CA SER A 20 10.30 6.19 2.79
C SER A 20 9.73 7.53 3.26
N LYS A 21 10.21 8.63 2.64
CA LYS A 21 9.71 9.98 2.95
C LYS A 21 8.23 10.15 2.61
N SER A 22 7.73 9.42 1.61
CA SER A 22 6.34 9.45 1.16
C SER A 22 5.40 8.69 2.11
N GLY A 23 5.91 7.68 2.83
CA GLY A 23 5.12 6.84 3.74
C GLY A 23 4.59 5.55 3.10
N GLY A 24 4.83 5.36 1.80
CA GLY A 24 4.52 4.12 1.10
C GLY A 24 5.51 3.00 1.42
N VAL A 25 5.09 1.76 1.17
CA VAL A 25 5.90 0.55 1.35
C VAL A 25 6.22 -0.05 0.00
N THR A 26 7.47 -0.45 -0.18
CA THR A 26 7.99 -1.11 -1.38
C THR A 26 7.81 -2.62 -1.30
N SER A 27 8.20 -3.34 -2.35
CA SER A 27 8.02 -4.80 -2.38
C SER A 27 9.11 -5.54 -1.60
N TRP A 28 10.37 -5.18 -1.81
CA TRP A 28 11.50 -5.94 -1.27
C TRP A 28 12.46 -5.09 -0.44
N GLU A 29 12.86 -3.94 -0.98
CA GLU A 29 13.89 -3.08 -0.38
C GLU A 29 13.43 -1.62 -0.35
N PRO A 30 13.96 -0.79 0.57
CA PRO A 30 13.65 0.63 0.58
C PRO A 30 13.90 1.30 -0.79
N ALA A 31 12.99 2.18 -1.20
CA ALA A 31 13.12 2.95 -2.45
C ALA A 31 14.25 3.99 -2.34
N GLY A 32 15.50 3.55 -2.54
CA GLY A 32 16.69 4.40 -2.49
C GLY A 32 17.05 5.04 -3.84
N ALA A 33 16.63 4.41 -4.95
CA ALA A 33 16.97 4.84 -6.30
C ALA A 33 16.02 5.96 -6.80
N GLN A 34 16.53 6.84 -7.66
CA GLN A 34 15.76 7.96 -8.19
C GLN A 34 14.94 7.51 -9.41
N LYS A 35 13.66 7.89 -9.48
CA LYS A 35 12.73 7.48 -10.56
C LYS A 35 13.21 7.77 -11.99
N TRP A 36 14.06 8.79 -12.19
CA TRP A 36 14.60 9.08 -13.53
C TRP A 36 15.47 7.94 -14.09
N LEU A 37 15.97 7.04 -13.24
CA LEU A 37 16.73 5.87 -13.67
C LEU A 37 15.90 4.91 -14.53
N GLU A 38 14.56 4.99 -14.50
CA GLU A 38 13.70 4.24 -15.44
C GLU A 38 13.97 4.57 -16.91
N VAL A 39 14.57 5.74 -17.21
CA VAL A 39 15.02 6.05 -18.58
C VAL A 39 16.07 5.05 -19.09
N LEU A 40 16.73 4.32 -18.17
CA LEU A 40 17.69 3.28 -18.47
C LEU A 40 17.06 1.89 -18.62
N ASN A 41 15.74 1.76 -18.56
CA ASN A 41 15.04 0.49 -18.74
C ASN A 41 15.41 -0.11 -20.11
N PRO A 42 16.11 -1.25 -20.14
CA PRO A 42 16.56 -1.85 -21.39
C PRO A 42 15.49 -2.75 -22.03
N THR A 43 14.33 -2.90 -21.40
CA THR A 43 13.24 -3.76 -21.87
C THR A 43 12.18 -2.95 -22.61
N GLU A 44 11.61 -3.53 -23.66
CA GLU A 44 10.62 -2.85 -24.51
C GLU A 44 9.17 -3.17 -24.11
N PHE A 45 8.97 -4.18 -23.27
CA PHE A 45 7.65 -4.76 -22.96
C PHE A 45 7.31 -4.76 -21.46
N PHE A 46 8.25 -4.36 -20.62
CA PHE A 46 8.02 -4.14 -19.20
C PHE A 46 8.42 -2.72 -18.84
N ALA A 47 7.76 -2.21 -17.81
CA ALA A 47 7.98 -0.89 -17.29
C ALA A 47 8.01 -0.92 -15.78
N ASP A 48 8.53 0.17 -15.20
CA ASP A 48 8.70 0.32 -13.76
C ASP A 48 9.48 -0.85 -13.13
N ILE A 49 10.57 -1.25 -13.79
CA ILE A 49 11.40 -2.41 -13.39
C ILE A 49 12.79 -2.02 -12.89
N VAL A 50 13.23 -0.78 -13.09
CA VAL A 50 14.62 -0.37 -12.79
C VAL A 50 14.77 0.03 -11.33
N VAL A 51 13.75 0.65 -10.74
CA VAL A 51 13.76 1.09 -9.35
C VAL A 51 12.63 0.48 -8.53
N GLU A 52 12.82 0.45 -7.21
CA GLU A 52 11.74 0.09 -6.28
C GLU A 52 10.71 1.22 -6.20
N TYR A 53 9.45 0.83 -6.32
CA TYR A 53 8.30 1.70 -6.16
C TYR A 53 7.53 1.36 -4.91
N GLU A 54 6.77 2.34 -4.46
CA GLU A 54 5.85 2.17 -3.34
C GLU A 54 4.49 1.77 -3.85
N TYR A 55 3.92 0.76 -3.23
CA TYR A 55 2.70 0.12 -3.67
C TYR A 55 1.64 0.20 -2.59
N LEU A 56 0.39 0.38 -3.02
CA LEU A 56 -0.76 0.37 -2.12
C LEU A 56 -0.96 -1.00 -1.50
N GLU A 57 -0.63 -2.04 -2.26
CA GLU A 57 -0.77 -3.44 -1.89
C GLU A 57 0.27 -3.89 -0.88
N CYS A 58 1.38 -3.15 -0.77
CA CYS A 58 2.33 -3.31 0.33
C CYS A 58 1.94 -2.43 1.51
N THR A 59 1.50 -1.19 1.24
CA THR A 59 1.21 -0.17 2.27
C THR A 59 -0.05 -0.50 3.09
N GLY A 60 -1.15 -0.86 2.44
CA GLY A 60 -2.42 -1.15 3.10
C GLY A 60 -2.34 -2.33 4.09
N PRO A 61 -1.75 -3.47 3.72
CA PRO A 61 -1.52 -4.59 4.63
C PRO A 61 -0.52 -4.27 5.74
N ALA A 62 0.52 -3.46 5.46
CA ALA A 62 1.44 -3.02 6.51
C ALA A 62 0.72 -2.20 7.60
N ILE A 63 -0.20 -1.30 7.21
CA ILE A 63 -1.06 -0.59 8.17
C ILE A 63 -1.87 -1.60 8.99
N GLN A 64 -2.56 -2.54 8.34
CA GLN A 64 -3.38 -3.55 9.03
C GLN A 64 -2.56 -4.34 10.05
N ALA A 65 -1.40 -4.86 9.64
CA ALA A 65 -0.52 -5.64 10.49
C ALA A 65 -0.03 -4.84 11.70
N LEU A 66 0.39 -3.58 11.48
CA LEU A 66 0.91 -2.72 12.55
C LEU A 66 -0.17 -2.21 13.50
N VAL A 67 -1.40 -1.97 13.01
CA VAL A 67 -2.56 -1.67 13.86
C VAL A 67 -2.84 -2.85 14.79
N MET A 68 -2.93 -4.08 14.25
CA MET A 68 -3.14 -5.28 15.07
C MET A 68 -1.97 -5.53 16.04
N PHE A 69 -0.73 -5.35 15.58
CA PHE A 69 0.45 -5.50 16.43
C PHE A 69 0.46 -4.51 17.59
N LYS A 70 0.10 -3.25 17.34
CA LYS A 70 -0.01 -2.20 18.36
C LYS A 70 -1.05 -2.53 19.42
N GLU A 71 -2.16 -3.18 19.06
CA GLU A 71 -3.17 -3.62 20.05
C GLU A 71 -2.62 -4.71 20.97
N LEU A 72 -1.80 -5.62 20.44
CA LEU A 72 -1.19 -6.71 21.22
C LEU A 72 0.02 -6.24 22.06
N TYR A 73 0.75 -5.25 21.57
CA TYR A 73 2.00 -4.75 22.18
C TYR A 73 2.03 -3.21 22.24
N PRO A 74 1.16 -2.58 23.05
CA PRO A 74 0.90 -1.13 22.98
C PRO A 74 2.09 -0.24 23.32
N ASP A 75 3.06 -0.74 24.09
CA ASP A 75 4.25 0.01 24.51
C ASP A 75 5.45 -0.20 23.56
N HIS A 76 5.39 -1.18 22.65
CA HIS A 76 6.52 -1.50 21.77
C HIS A 76 6.57 -0.54 20.59
N ARG A 77 7.56 0.38 20.58
CA ARG A 77 7.82 1.31 19.46
C ARG A 77 6.58 2.09 19.01
N LYS A 78 5.77 2.47 20.00
CA LYS A 78 4.45 3.07 19.80
C LYS A 78 4.51 4.30 18.90
N GLU A 79 5.45 5.20 19.17
CA GLU A 79 5.56 6.47 18.45
C GLU A 79 5.93 6.24 16.98
N GLU A 80 6.87 5.33 16.71
CA GLU A 80 7.28 5.02 15.33
C GLU A 80 6.16 4.35 14.54
N ILE A 81 5.42 3.43 15.18
CA ILE A 81 4.28 2.76 14.55
C ILE A 81 3.16 3.77 14.25
N GLU A 82 2.84 4.66 15.20
CA GLU A 82 1.84 5.71 14.99
C GLU A 82 2.24 6.65 13.86
N ASN A 83 3.50 7.09 13.82
CA ASN A 83 4.04 7.92 12.76
C ASN A 83 4.00 7.22 11.39
N PHE A 84 4.37 5.93 11.35
CA PHE A 84 4.26 5.13 10.13
C PHE A 84 2.83 5.09 9.61
N ILE A 85 1.85 4.75 10.47
CA ILE A 85 0.44 4.65 10.07
C ILE A 85 -0.07 5.98 9.50
N VAL A 86 0.26 7.11 10.15
CA VAL A 86 -0.14 8.45 9.67
C VAL A 86 0.43 8.74 8.28
N ASN A 87 1.71 8.47 8.06
CA ASN A 87 2.35 8.72 6.76
C ASN A 87 1.83 7.76 5.68
N ALA A 88 1.62 6.49 6.00
CA ALA A 88 1.07 5.48 5.10
C ALA A 88 -0.37 5.80 4.68
N VAL A 89 -1.20 6.28 5.60
CA VAL A 89 -2.55 6.79 5.28
C VAL A 89 -2.46 7.97 4.32
N ARG A 90 -1.56 8.94 4.56
CA ARG A 90 -1.36 10.08 3.67
C ARG A 90 -0.94 9.63 2.27
N PHE A 91 0.00 8.68 2.17
CA PHE A 91 0.40 8.08 0.89
C PHE A 91 -0.79 7.49 0.13
N ILE A 92 -1.64 6.71 0.80
CA ILE A 92 -2.85 6.15 0.18
C ILE A 92 -3.79 7.26 -0.30
N GLU A 93 -4.04 8.28 0.53
CA GLU A 93 -4.93 9.40 0.16
C GLU A 93 -4.38 10.23 -1.02
N GLU A 94 -3.06 10.45 -1.09
CA GLU A 94 -2.39 11.25 -2.14
C GLU A 94 -2.25 10.52 -3.49
N THR A 95 -2.27 9.19 -3.48
CA THR A 95 -2.16 8.35 -4.69
C THR A 95 -3.52 7.99 -5.30
N GLN A 96 -4.62 8.44 -4.68
CA GLN A 96 -5.96 8.23 -5.21
C GLN A 96 -6.16 8.97 -6.54
N LYS A 97 -6.75 8.29 -7.52
CA LYS A 97 -7.10 8.88 -8.81
C LYS A 97 -8.33 9.78 -8.69
N ASP A 98 -8.49 10.68 -9.66
CA ASP A 98 -9.60 11.64 -9.69
C ASP A 98 -10.99 10.97 -9.68
N ASP A 99 -11.10 9.78 -10.28
CA ASP A 99 -12.34 9.00 -10.31
C ASP A 99 -12.64 8.25 -9.00
N GLY A 100 -11.75 8.35 -8.00
CA GLY A 100 -11.87 7.70 -6.71
C GLY A 100 -11.20 6.33 -6.62
N SER A 101 -10.71 5.78 -7.73
CA SER A 101 -10.01 4.50 -7.75
C SER A 101 -8.54 4.61 -7.35
N TRP A 102 -7.91 3.46 -7.17
CA TRP A 102 -6.47 3.33 -7.11
C TRP A 102 -5.97 2.29 -8.10
N TYR A 103 -4.79 2.53 -8.67
CA TYR A 103 -4.16 1.56 -9.55
C TYR A 103 -3.55 0.40 -8.77
N GLY A 104 -3.74 -0.83 -9.27
CA GLY A 104 -3.11 -2.04 -8.74
C GLY A 104 -1.94 -2.46 -9.64
N SER A 105 -0.76 -2.58 -9.05
CA SER A 105 0.47 -2.99 -9.74
C SER A 105 0.67 -4.50 -9.74
N TRP A 106 0.12 -5.20 -8.74
CA TRP A 106 0.30 -6.65 -8.55
C TRP A 106 -0.93 -7.48 -8.89
N GLY A 107 -2.02 -6.84 -9.30
CA GLY A 107 -3.28 -7.48 -9.65
C GLY A 107 -4.15 -6.56 -10.51
N ILE A 108 -5.08 -7.15 -11.27
CA ILE A 108 -5.91 -6.43 -12.23
C ILE A 108 -7.15 -5.85 -11.51
N CYS A 109 -7.41 -4.55 -11.55
CA CYS A 109 -6.48 -3.44 -11.69
C CYS A 109 -6.94 -2.36 -10.70
N PHE A 110 -8.05 -1.70 -10.99
CA PHE A 110 -8.59 -0.63 -10.15
C PHE A 110 -9.43 -1.15 -8.98
N ILE A 111 -10.15 -2.27 -9.16
CA ILE A 111 -10.84 -2.97 -8.07
C ILE A 111 -9.80 -3.49 -7.07
N TYR A 112 -8.74 -4.11 -7.59
CA TYR A 112 -7.67 -4.69 -6.77
C TYR A 112 -6.94 -3.62 -5.95
N GLY A 113 -6.46 -2.54 -6.59
CA GLY A 113 -5.83 -1.43 -5.88
C GLY A 113 -6.76 -0.79 -4.85
N SER A 114 -8.02 -0.56 -5.21
CA SER A 114 -9.02 0.05 -4.32
C SER A 114 -9.33 -0.84 -3.10
N PHE A 115 -9.31 -2.17 -3.25
CA PHE A 115 -9.48 -3.09 -2.14
C PHE A 115 -8.39 -2.92 -1.08
N PHE A 116 -7.11 -2.87 -1.48
CA PHE A 116 -6.00 -2.69 -0.53
C PHE A 116 -6.01 -1.32 0.12
N ALA A 117 -6.26 -0.26 -0.67
CA ALA A 117 -6.38 1.10 -0.16
C ALA A 117 -7.50 1.23 0.88
N LEU A 118 -8.72 0.77 0.56
CA LEU A 118 -9.85 0.81 1.48
C LEU A 118 -9.60 0.00 2.75
N SER A 119 -8.97 -1.18 2.63
CA SER A 119 -8.68 -2.03 3.78
C SER A 119 -7.65 -1.38 4.72
N GLY A 120 -6.60 -0.77 4.17
CA GLY A 120 -5.62 -0.02 4.95
C GLY A 120 -6.22 1.20 5.64
N LEU A 121 -7.00 2.01 4.92
CA LEU A 121 -7.71 3.17 5.47
C LEU A 121 -8.67 2.77 6.59
N ALA A 122 -9.47 1.71 6.38
CA ALA A 122 -10.41 1.20 7.38
C ALA A 122 -9.68 0.75 8.65
N ALA A 123 -8.57 0.02 8.52
CA ALA A 123 -7.75 -0.40 9.66
C ALA A 123 -7.16 0.79 10.44
N ALA A 124 -6.83 1.89 9.75
CA ALA A 124 -6.40 3.13 10.40
C ALA A 124 -7.56 3.95 11.01
N GLY A 125 -8.77 3.40 11.08
CA GLY A 125 -9.95 4.07 11.66
C GLY A 125 -10.62 5.10 10.75
N LYS A 126 -10.29 5.10 9.45
CA LYS A 126 -11.03 5.90 8.47
C LYS A 126 -12.36 5.23 8.15
N THR A 127 -13.39 6.05 7.96
CA THR A 127 -14.75 5.63 7.71
C THR A 127 -15.39 6.50 6.63
N TYR A 128 -16.58 6.10 6.17
CA TYR A 128 -17.35 6.89 5.20
C TYR A 128 -17.64 8.33 5.68
N THR A 129 -17.77 8.55 6.99
CA THR A 129 -18.11 9.88 7.53
C THR A 129 -16.88 10.77 7.68
N ASN A 130 -15.71 10.22 8.01
CA ASN A 130 -14.51 11.00 8.33
C ASN A 130 -13.45 11.05 7.21
N CYS A 131 -13.62 10.31 6.10
CA CYS A 131 -12.62 10.22 5.04
C CYS A 131 -13.25 10.44 3.65
N ALA A 132 -12.79 11.49 2.95
CA ALA A 132 -13.24 11.79 1.60
C ALA A 132 -12.78 10.74 0.58
N ALA A 133 -11.57 10.18 0.75
CA ALA A 133 -11.03 9.15 -0.13
C ALA A 133 -11.91 7.89 -0.12
N ILE A 134 -12.36 7.44 1.06
CA ILE A 134 -13.31 6.33 1.19
C ILE A 134 -14.61 6.62 0.43
N ARG A 135 -15.17 7.83 0.57
CA ARG A 135 -16.43 8.17 -0.14
C ARG A 135 -16.29 8.09 -1.65
N LYS A 136 -15.22 8.67 -2.20
CA LYS A 136 -14.93 8.63 -3.64
C LYS A 136 -14.74 7.20 -4.14
N ALA A 137 -14.03 6.37 -3.37
CA ALA A 137 -13.79 4.98 -3.73
C ALA A 137 -15.08 4.14 -3.69
N VAL A 138 -15.97 4.40 -2.72
CA VAL A 138 -17.29 3.76 -2.67
C VAL A 138 -18.12 4.19 -3.88
N GLU A 139 -18.12 5.47 -4.25
CA GLU A 139 -18.79 5.97 -5.45
C GLU A 139 -18.24 5.31 -6.72
N PHE A 140 -16.91 5.20 -6.85
CA PHE A 140 -16.26 4.47 -7.93
C PHE A 140 -16.76 3.03 -8.03
N LEU A 141 -16.68 2.26 -6.94
CA LEU A 141 -17.08 0.85 -6.93
C LEU A 141 -18.57 0.66 -7.26
N LEU A 142 -19.45 1.49 -6.68
CA LEU A 142 -20.88 1.42 -7.00
C LEU A 142 -21.17 1.74 -8.47
N LYS A 143 -20.43 2.70 -9.06
CA LYS A 143 -20.57 3.08 -10.46
C LYS A 143 -20.17 1.97 -11.43
N ILE A 144 -19.20 1.14 -11.07
CA ILE A 144 -18.71 0.04 -11.91
C ILE A 144 -19.33 -1.33 -11.58
N GLN A 145 -20.30 -1.39 -10.66
CA GLN A 145 -21.05 -2.61 -10.38
C GLN A 145 -21.90 -3.01 -11.59
N ARG A 146 -21.88 -4.29 -11.94
CA ARG A 146 -22.66 -4.86 -13.05
C ARG A 146 -24.09 -5.16 -12.62
N GLU A 147 -24.98 -5.33 -13.61
CA GLU A 147 -26.40 -5.67 -13.36
C GLU A 147 -26.60 -6.98 -12.59
N ASP A 148 -25.67 -7.92 -12.71
CA ASP A 148 -25.66 -9.18 -11.95
C ASP A 148 -25.17 -9.02 -10.49
N GLY A 149 -24.83 -7.81 -10.08
CA GLY A 149 -24.32 -7.46 -8.76
C GLY A 149 -22.81 -7.67 -8.59
N GLY A 150 -22.12 -8.21 -9.59
CA GLY A 150 -20.68 -8.46 -9.55
C GLY A 150 -19.82 -7.29 -10.03
N TRP A 151 -18.51 -7.49 -9.96
CA TRP A 151 -17.50 -6.63 -10.55
C TRP A 151 -16.54 -7.46 -11.40
N GLY A 152 -15.95 -6.83 -12.41
CA GLY A 152 -14.94 -7.50 -13.21
C GLY A 152 -14.14 -6.53 -14.05
N GLU A 153 -12.83 -6.78 -14.13
CA GLU A 153 -11.90 -6.05 -14.96
C GLU A 153 -11.21 -7.02 -15.92
N SER A 154 -10.96 -6.54 -17.13
CA SER A 154 -10.12 -7.26 -18.10
C SER A 154 -8.65 -6.93 -17.81
N TYR A 155 -7.73 -7.78 -18.28
CA TYR A 155 -6.30 -7.45 -18.29
C TYR A 155 -6.01 -6.15 -19.05
N LEU A 156 -6.91 -5.75 -19.96
CA LEU A 156 -6.86 -4.48 -20.68
C LEU A 156 -7.10 -3.25 -19.79
N SER A 157 -7.53 -3.42 -18.54
CA SER A 157 -7.60 -2.34 -17.56
C SER A 157 -6.22 -1.86 -17.11
N CYS A 158 -5.21 -2.73 -17.15
CA CYS A 158 -3.83 -2.32 -16.96
C CYS A 158 -3.40 -1.47 -18.18
N PRO A 159 -2.79 -0.29 -17.98
CA PRO A 159 -2.35 0.56 -19.07
C PRO A 159 -1.42 -0.23 -19.99
N LYS A 160 -1.61 -0.01 -21.28
CA LYS A 160 -0.62 -0.38 -22.29
C LYS A 160 0.38 0.76 -22.29
N GLU A 161 1.58 0.47 -21.83
CA GLU A 161 2.71 1.39 -22.00
C GLU A 161 3.19 1.41 -23.46
#